data_AF-A0AAC8TH48-F1
#
_entry.id   AF-A0AAC8TH48-F1
#
_cell.length_a   1.000
_cell.length_b   1.000
_cell.length_c   1.000
_cell.angle_alpha   90.00
_cell.angle_beta   90.00
_cell.angle_gamma   90.00
#
_symmetry.space_group_name_H-M   'P 1'
#
loop_
_entity.id
_entity.type
_entity.pdbx_description
1 polymer ?
#
loop_
_entity_poly.entity_id
_entity_poly.type
_entity_poly.pdbx_seq_one_letter_code
_entity_poly.pdbx_strand_id
1 'polypeptide(L)'
;MLLGYFESEEQLSNVERELPLLTIFVPELPRKSFSALSWDTDTQIPAVGITSYKTNDVTLVDHNGEERIIEAGLIPAFPVVVIKENERVIQVANSNPNTLAKGRVPQASGTPSFAFLADCFDGSRAADKSAARLTRSPDLKLLRAYNLYLSTDGWHRDYIYYNISPTQPRGAFSYAYQEHIRSFKMAGDPATAFSKIADQTGEPRLVSITPEPNSGWTGGAFEFKVRVLLNAKNGLGQELVTYFSALPDELFDLTYDEVVWYYYKPRITGLKTKSLTLPLFAWDLNDYASSIKIEVEEVDITETIVQSESRTVKFATNFAIDPAVGFLQKIGLKFGASLEETRTETTQRTYTLGNDILGAVIVNFADNVLVGPVTVDPIFLPPMLYWSSREYSTGWYSISVEPTRVQ
;
A
#
# COMPACT_ATOMS: atom_id res chain seq x y z
N MET A 1 17.95 -9.83 32.27
CA MET A 1 18.68 -10.79 31.40
C MET A 1 19.47 -10.06 30.30
N LEU A 2 19.02 -8.92 29.77
CA LEU A 2 19.80 -8.09 28.83
C LEU A 2 20.88 -7.22 29.48
N LEU A 3 20.65 -6.71 30.70
CA LEU A 3 21.59 -5.82 31.41
C LEU A 3 23.03 -6.33 31.50
N GLY A 4 23.23 -7.66 31.55
CA GLY A 4 24.57 -8.27 31.60
C GLY A 4 25.40 -8.11 30.33
N TYR A 5 24.80 -7.61 29.24
CA TYR A 5 25.46 -7.32 27.96
C TYR A 5 25.73 -5.83 27.74
N PHE A 6 25.37 -4.97 28.71
CA PHE A 6 25.58 -3.53 28.65
C PHE A 6 26.53 -3.08 29.75
N GLU A 7 27.29 -2.02 29.51
CA GLU A 7 28.22 -1.47 30.52
C GLU A 7 27.47 -0.88 31.72
N SER A 8 26.23 -0.43 31.51
CA SER A 8 25.36 0.13 32.54
C SER A 8 23.88 0.03 32.18
N GLU A 9 23.02 0.18 33.18
CA GLU A 9 21.57 0.32 33.00
C GLU A 9 21.20 1.59 32.22
N GLU A 10 22.01 2.64 32.34
CA GLU A 10 21.83 3.89 31.61
C GLU A 10 22.04 3.68 30.11
N GLN A 11 23.03 2.89 29.70
CA GLN A 11 23.28 2.59 28.29
C GLN A 11 22.11 1.82 27.67
N LEU A 12 21.59 0.80 28.36
CA LEU A 12 20.41 0.06 27.92
C LEU A 12 19.18 0.99 27.82
N SER A 13 18.96 1.83 28.83
CA SER A 13 17.86 2.80 28.84
C SER A 13 17.95 3.82 27.69
N ASN A 14 19.16 4.22 27.31
CA ASN A 14 19.38 5.12 26.18
C ASN A 14 19.01 4.44 24.85
N VAL A 15 19.42 3.18 24.64
CA VAL A 15 19.05 2.42 23.44
C VAL A 15 17.54 2.25 23.34
N GLU A 16 16.86 1.87 24.43
CA GLU A 16 15.41 1.71 24.46
C GLU A 16 14.65 3.01 24.16
N ARG A 17 15.23 4.16 24.53
CA ARG A 17 14.65 5.48 24.27
C ARG A 17 14.94 6.00 22.86
N GLU A 18 16.15 5.79 22.36
CA GLU A 18 16.60 6.30 21.07
C GLU A 18 16.15 5.45 19.89
N LEU A 19 16.01 4.13 20.09
CA LEU A 19 15.60 3.17 19.07
C LEU A 19 14.41 2.32 19.55
N PRO A 20 13.27 2.95 19.89
CA PRO A 20 12.12 2.24 20.46
C PRO A 20 11.49 1.24 19.50
N LEU A 21 11.75 1.35 18.19
CA LEU A 21 11.23 0.46 17.15
C LEU A 21 12.26 -0.61 16.72
N LEU A 22 13.44 -0.67 17.35
CA LEU A 22 14.44 -1.68 17.06
C LEU A 22 13.89 -3.07 17.31
N THR A 23 14.01 -3.94 16.32
CA THR A 23 13.47 -5.30 16.34
C THR A 23 14.49 -6.29 15.79
N ILE A 24 14.26 -7.57 16.10
CA ILE A 24 14.94 -8.70 15.46
C ILE A 24 14.01 -9.21 14.37
N PHE A 25 14.45 -9.11 13.12
CA PHE A 25 13.78 -9.63 11.94
C PHE A 25 14.37 -10.98 11.53
N VAL A 26 13.50 -11.95 11.24
CA VAL A 26 13.89 -13.26 10.72
C VAL A 26 13.51 -13.30 9.23
N PRO A 27 14.48 -13.21 8.30
CA PRO A 27 14.20 -13.15 6.88
C PRO A 27 13.74 -14.51 6.32
N GLU A 28 12.94 -14.46 5.25
CA GLU A 28 12.71 -15.63 4.39
C GLU A 28 13.76 -15.65 3.28
N LEU A 29 14.73 -16.57 3.41
CA LEU A 29 15.87 -16.64 2.50
C LEU A 29 15.56 -17.51 1.26
N PRO A 30 16.25 -17.25 0.13
CA PRO A 30 16.01 -17.95 -1.12
C PRO A 30 16.16 -19.46 -1.01
N ARG A 31 15.43 -20.17 -1.88
CA ARG A 31 15.41 -21.64 -1.95
C ARG A 31 15.06 -22.32 -0.61
N LYS A 32 14.32 -21.61 0.27
CA LYS A 32 13.94 -22.09 1.62
C LYS A 32 15.15 -22.45 2.48
N SER A 33 16.27 -21.75 2.30
CA SER A 33 17.50 -21.99 3.05
C SER A 33 17.36 -21.62 4.54
N PHE A 34 16.54 -20.61 4.85
CA PHE A 34 16.21 -20.21 6.22
C PHE A 34 14.93 -19.38 6.25
N SER A 35 14.15 -19.50 7.33
CA SER A 35 12.95 -18.69 7.61
C SER A 35 12.52 -18.91 9.05
N ALA A 36 11.65 -18.05 9.58
CA ALA A 36 11.04 -18.26 10.90
C ALA A 36 10.30 -19.60 11.02
N LEU A 37 9.66 -20.07 9.93
CA LEU A 37 8.92 -21.33 9.91
C LEU A 37 9.81 -22.58 9.85
N SER A 38 11.04 -22.43 9.35
CA SER A 38 11.99 -23.54 9.14
C SER A 38 13.19 -23.48 10.08
N TRP A 39 13.22 -22.53 11.02
CA TRP A 39 14.32 -22.38 11.96
C TRP A 39 14.27 -23.46 13.03
N ASP A 40 15.29 -24.32 13.05
CA ASP A 40 15.54 -25.28 14.12
C ASP A 40 16.44 -24.64 15.19
N THR A 41 15.83 -24.18 16.28
CA THR A 41 16.55 -23.48 17.36
C THR A 41 17.49 -24.39 18.16
N ASP A 42 17.36 -25.72 18.04
CA ASP A 42 18.21 -26.67 18.76
C ASP A 42 19.55 -26.87 18.04
N THR A 43 19.57 -26.70 16.71
CA THR A 43 20.75 -27.01 15.88
C THR A 43 21.30 -25.82 15.10
N GLN A 44 20.50 -24.77 14.89
CA GLN A 44 20.88 -23.61 14.08
C GLN A 44 21.09 -22.37 14.95
N ILE A 45 22.34 -21.93 15.04
CA ILE A 45 22.72 -20.66 15.67
C ILE A 45 22.82 -19.61 14.56
N PRO A 46 21.96 -18.59 14.53
CA PRO A 46 22.00 -17.58 13.49
C PRO A 46 23.15 -16.60 13.69
N ALA A 47 23.72 -16.12 12.59
CA ALA A 47 24.48 -14.87 12.61
C ALA A 47 23.53 -13.69 12.84
N VAL A 48 24.05 -12.56 13.34
CA VAL A 48 23.29 -11.32 13.53
C VAL A 48 23.75 -10.31 12.49
N GLY A 49 22.86 -9.94 11.57
CA GLY A 49 23.06 -8.87 10.61
C GLY A 49 22.63 -7.52 11.18
N ILE A 50 23.45 -6.50 10.93
CA ILE A 50 23.24 -5.13 11.38
C ILE A 50 23.15 -4.25 10.14
N THR A 51 21.99 -3.61 9.94
CA THR A 51 21.75 -2.68 8.82
C THR A 51 22.20 -1.26 9.15
N SER A 52 22.49 -0.46 8.14
CA SER A 52 22.91 0.93 8.29
C SER A 52 22.22 1.83 7.27
N TYR A 53 21.84 3.04 7.66
CA TYR A 53 21.29 4.04 6.74
C TYR A 53 22.32 4.61 5.75
N LYS A 54 23.60 4.28 5.93
CA LYS A 54 24.71 4.81 5.11
C LYS A 54 25.11 3.89 3.96
N THR A 55 24.78 2.59 4.04
CA THR A 55 25.17 1.58 3.05
C THR A 55 24.15 0.45 3.04
N ASN A 56 23.95 -0.16 1.87
CA ASN A 56 23.15 -1.38 1.73
C ASN A 56 23.95 -2.65 2.05
N ASP A 57 25.26 -2.54 2.32
CA ASP A 57 26.06 -3.65 2.84
C ASP A 57 25.63 -3.99 4.29
N VAL A 58 25.73 -5.27 4.65
CA VAL A 58 25.31 -5.76 5.95
C VAL A 58 26.49 -6.32 6.72
N THR A 59 26.76 -5.76 7.89
CA THR A 59 27.73 -6.34 8.84
C THR A 59 27.07 -7.51 9.55
N LEU A 60 27.68 -8.69 9.49
CA LEU A 60 27.31 -9.86 10.26
C LEU A 60 28.25 -10.05 11.44
N VAL A 61 27.69 -10.40 12.59
CA VAL A 61 28.40 -10.90 13.77
C VAL A 61 27.98 -12.34 14.00
N ASP A 62 28.94 -13.26 14.07
CA ASP A 62 28.65 -14.68 14.35
C ASP A 62 28.64 -14.98 15.86
N HIS A 63 28.44 -16.25 16.21
CA HIS A 63 28.37 -16.69 17.61
C HIS A 63 29.72 -16.64 18.36
N ASN A 64 30.84 -16.49 17.64
CA ASN A 64 32.17 -16.29 18.21
C ASN A 64 32.51 -14.80 18.35
N GLY A 65 31.64 -13.90 17.85
CA GLY A 65 31.89 -12.46 17.78
C GLY A 65 32.74 -12.04 16.57
N GLU A 66 32.91 -12.91 15.57
CA GLU A 66 33.63 -12.56 14.36
C GLU A 66 32.75 -11.73 13.42
N GLU A 67 33.31 -10.63 12.90
CA GLU A 67 32.63 -9.72 11.99
C GLU A 67 32.96 -10.04 10.52
N ARG A 68 31.94 -9.99 9.66
CA ARG A 68 32.09 -10.07 8.20
C ARG A 68 31.08 -9.17 7.50
N ILE A 69 31.42 -8.70 6.30
CA ILE A 69 30.52 -7.86 5.49
C ILE A 69 29.90 -8.73 4.38
N ILE A 70 28.58 -8.60 4.23
CA ILE A 70 27.85 -9.04 3.03
C ILE A 70 27.63 -7.82 2.15
N GLU A 71 28.12 -7.89 0.90
CA GLU A 71 27.88 -6.85 -0.11
C GLU A 71 26.38 -6.72 -0.43
N ALA A 72 25.91 -5.50 -0.70
CA ALA A 72 24.51 -5.16 -0.91
C ALA A 72 23.74 -6.08 -1.88
N GLY A 73 24.40 -6.55 -2.94
CA GLY A 73 23.80 -7.41 -3.96
C GLY A 73 23.73 -8.90 -3.60
N LEU A 74 24.23 -9.30 -2.42
CA LEU A 74 24.29 -10.69 -1.99
C LEU A 74 23.29 -11.01 -0.88
N ILE A 75 22.72 -12.21 -0.97
CA ILE A 75 21.79 -12.77 0.02
C ILE A 75 22.44 -14.00 0.64
N PRO A 76 22.50 -14.10 1.98
CA PRO A 76 23.00 -15.31 2.65
C PRO A 76 22.05 -16.50 2.45
N ALA A 77 22.60 -17.70 2.53
CA ALA A 77 21.87 -18.97 2.48
C ALA A 77 22.10 -19.82 3.74
N PHE A 78 22.29 -19.17 4.88
CA PHE A 78 22.52 -19.78 6.20
C PHE A 78 21.66 -19.08 7.25
N PRO A 79 21.48 -19.67 8.45
CA PRO A 79 20.74 -19.04 9.55
C PRO A 79 21.28 -17.64 9.88
N VAL A 80 20.41 -16.63 9.76
CA VAL A 80 20.75 -15.23 10.04
C VAL A 80 19.50 -14.49 10.51
N VAL A 81 19.65 -13.62 11.50
CA VAL A 81 18.62 -12.66 11.91
C VAL A 81 19.14 -11.26 11.68
N VAL A 82 18.26 -10.28 11.49
CA VAL A 82 18.62 -8.90 11.17
C VAL A 82 18.12 -7.98 12.27
N ILE A 83 18.97 -7.11 12.79
CA ILE A 83 18.58 -6.02 13.68
C ILE A 83 18.23 -4.82 12.80
N LYS A 84 16.98 -4.38 12.84
CA LYS A 84 16.44 -3.25 12.06
C LYS A 84 15.34 -2.52 12.84
N GLU A 85 14.93 -1.33 12.39
CA GLU A 85 13.71 -0.68 12.89
C GLU A 85 12.45 -1.31 12.27
N ASN A 86 11.31 -1.15 12.92
CA ASN A 86 10.03 -1.74 12.49
C ASN A 86 9.09 -0.69 11.89
N GLU A 87 8.73 -0.87 10.62
CA GLU A 87 7.90 0.06 9.85
C GLU A 87 6.39 -0.09 10.13
N ARG A 88 6.00 -1.16 10.83
CA ARG A 88 4.59 -1.53 11.07
C ARG A 88 4.06 -1.09 12.43
N VAL A 89 4.93 -0.65 13.33
CA VAL A 89 4.61 -0.35 14.72
C VAL A 89 5.04 1.07 15.05
N ILE A 90 4.25 1.75 15.86
CA ILE A 90 4.58 3.07 16.42
C ILE A 90 4.64 3.00 17.95
N GLN A 91 5.47 3.86 18.53
CA GLN A 91 5.47 4.10 19.95
C GLN A 91 4.26 4.99 20.32
N VAL A 92 3.47 4.55 21.30
CA VAL A 92 2.33 5.31 21.81
C VAL A 92 2.74 5.97 23.12
N ALA A 93 2.84 7.30 23.11
CA ALA A 93 2.98 8.10 24.32
C ALA A 93 1.67 8.02 25.14
N ASN A 94 1.76 8.17 26.47
CA ASN A 94 0.66 8.06 27.45
C ASN A 94 -0.58 8.97 27.20
N SER A 95 -0.60 9.76 26.12
CA SER A 95 -1.71 10.62 25.70
C SER A 95 -2.42 10.05 24.48
N ASN A 96 -3.55 9.38 24.73
CA ASN A 96 -4.57 8.97 23.75
C ASN A 96 -4.11 8.12 22.55
N PRO A 97 -4.12 6.76 22.67
CA PRO A 97 -3.89 5.84 21.55
C PRO A 97 -4.76 6.09 20.31
N ASN A 98 -5.91 6.75 20.46
CA ASN A 98 -6.90 6.94 19.40
C ASN A 98 -6.56 8.02 18.35
N THR A 99 -5.56 8.89 18.57
CA THR A 99 -5.29 10.00 17.63
C THR A 99 -4.20 9.71 16.59
N LEU A 100 -3.37 8.67 16.78
CA LEU A 100 -2.28 8.33 15.86
C LEU A 100 -2.27 6.86 15.43
N ALA A 101 -2.72 5.92 16.29
CA ALA A 101 -2.80 4.51 15.94
C ALA A 101 -4.21 4.16 15.45
N LYS A 102 -4.33 3.73 14.19
CA LYS A 102 -5.56 3.06 13.71
C LYS A 102 -5.59 1.58 14.10
N GLY A 103 -4.45 1.01 14.51
CA GLY A 103 -4.30 -0.39 14.85
C GLY A 103 -4.49 -0.72 16.32
N ARG A 104 -4.61 -2.03 16.61
CA ARG A 104 -4.60 -2.56 17.99
C ARG A 104 -3.29 -2.18 18.68
N VAL A 105 -3.36 -1.91 19.99
CA VAL A 105 -2.19 -1.75 20.87
C VAL A 105 -1.67 -3.14 21.25
N PRO A 106 -0.47 -3.60 20.82
CA PRO A 106 0.22 -4.69 21.47
C PRO A 106 0.48 -4.28 22.92
N GLN A 107 -0.27 -4.86 23.86
CA GLN A 107 0.03 -4.66 25.28
C GLN A 107 1.30 -5.43 25.62
N ALA A 108 2.44 -4.73 25.60
CA ALA A 108 3.58 -5.12 26.40
C ALA A 108 3.33 -4.65 27.84
N SER A 109 3.66 -5.47 28.83
CA SER A 109 3.66 -5.05 30.23
C SER A 109 4.83 -4.10 30.47
N GLY A 110 4.63 -2.79 30.29
CA GLY A 110 5.64 -1.76 30.50
C GLY A 110 5.36 -0.47 29.74
N THR A 111 6.05 0.61 30.12
CA THR A 111 6.16 1.86 29.35
C THR A 111 7.49 1.89 28.62
N PRO A 112 7.54 2.22 27.33
CA PRO A 112 6.44 2.70 26.46
C PRO A 112 5.52 1.58 25.94
N SER A 113 4.28 1.95 25.60
CA SER A 113 3.35 1.08 24.87
C SER A 113 3.54 1.22 23.36
N PHE A 114 3.20 0.17 22.61
CA PHE A 114 3.30 0.14 21.15
C PHE A 114 1.91 -0.03 20.53
N ALA A 115 1.74 0.34 19.26
CA ALA A 115 0.55 0.05 18.46
C ALA A 115 0.90 -0.22 17.01
N PHE A 116 0.10 -1.04 16.33
CA PHE A 116 0.23 -1.17 14.88
C PHE A 116 -0.14 0.17 14.22
N LEU A 117 0.68 0.59 13.25
CA LEU A 117 0.46 1.80 12.46
C LEU A 117 -0.88 1.73 11.70
N ALA A 118 -1.22 0.53 11.20
CA ALA A 118 -2.47 0.26 10.50
C ALA A 118 -3.00 -1.15 10.79
N ASP A 119 -4.31 -1.34 10.65
CA ASP A 119 -4.99 -2.61 10.90
C ASP A 119 -4.47 -3.77 10.03
N CYS A 120 -4.04 -3.48 8.80
CA CYS A 120 -3.50 -4.47 7.88
C CYS A 120 -2.18 -5.11 8.37
N PHE A 121 -1.50 -4.48 9.33
CA PHE A 121 -0.27 -5.02 9.93
C PHE A 121 -0.54 -5.92 11.14
N ASP A 122 -1.75 -5.89 11.68
CA ASP A 122 -2.15 -6.82 12.73
C ASP A 122 -2.50 -8.18 12.11
N GLY A 123 -1.55 -9.11 12.14
CA GLY A 123 -1.74 -10.48 11.66
C GLY A 123 -2.86 -11.25 12.35
N SER A 124 -3.33 -10.82 13.53
CA SER A 124 -4.53 -11.40 14.19
C SER A 124 -5.84 -10.95 13.56
N ARG A 125 -5.80 -9.86 12.80
CA ARG A 125 -6.91 -9.30 12.02
C ARG A 125 -6.78 -9.58 10.53
N ALA A 126 -5.84 -10.44 10.10
CA ALA A 126 -5.74 -10.88 8.73
C ALA A 126 -7.10 -11.47 8.32
N ALA A 127 -7.96 -10.60 7.77
CA ALA A 127 -9.26 -10.97 7.26
C ALA A 127 -8.99 -12.09 6.28
N ASP A 128 -9.64 -13.24 6.51
CA ASP A 128 -9.54 -14.48 5.73
C ASP A 128 -8.90 -14.21 4.40
N LYS A 129 -7.63 -14.66 4.22
CA LYS A 129 -6.79 -14.48 3.04
C LYS A 129 -7.69 -14.15 1.86
N SER A 130 -7.94 -12.86 1.66
CA SER A 130 -8.70 -12.39 0.53
C SER A 130 -7.68 -12.44 -0.57
N ALA A 131 -7.33 -13.67 -0.96
CA ALA A 131 -6.76 -13.95 -2.25
C ALA A 131 -7.76 -13.30 -3.17
N ALA A 132 -7.42 -12.09 -3.60
CA ALA A 132 -8.18 -11.37 -4.58
C ALA A 132 -8.16 -12.31 -5.78
N ARG A 133 -9.24 -13.07 -5.90
CA ARG A 133 -9.47 -13.92 -7.03
C ARG A 133 -9.61 -12.94 -8.18
N LEU A 134 -8.91 -13.20 -9.28
CA LEU A 134 -9.37 -12.76 -10.58
C LEU A 134 -10.82 -13.24 -10.69
N THR A 135 -11.78 -12.37 -10.36
CA THR A 135 -13.19 -12.70 -10.48
C THR A 135 -13.47 -12.77 -11.96
N ARG A 136 -13.61 -14.00 -12.47
CA ARG A 136 -13.99 -14.31 -13.86
C ARG A 136 -15.16 -13.46 -14.36
N SER A 137 -16.01 -12.99 -13.45
CA SER A 137 -17.10 -12.06 -13.74
C SER A 137 -17.15 -10.96 -12.67
N PRO A 138 -17.12 -9.67 -13.06
CA PRO A 138 -17.37 -8.55 -12.16
C PRO A 138 -18.72 -8.65 -11.46
N ASP A 139 -18.94 -7.85 -10.42
CA ASP A 139 -20.27 -7.71 -9.80
C ASP A 139 -21.33 -7.38 -10.86
N LEU A 140 -22.50 -8.02 -10.77
CA LEU A 140 -23.58 -7.88 -11.74
C LEU A 140 -24.02 -6.42 -11.96
N LYS A 141 -23.90 -5.57 -10.94
CA LYS A 141 -24.22 -4.14 -11.03
C LYS A 141 -23.21 -3.39 -11.91
N LEU A 142 -21.93 -3.71 -11.81
CA LEU A 142 -20.88 -3.14 -12.65
C LEU A 142 -21.08 -3.58 -14.11
N LEU A 143 -21.39 -4.86 -14.34
CA LEU A 143 -21.72 -5.37 -15.68
C LEU A 143 -22.97 -4.70 -16.26
N ARG A 144 -24.02 -4.50 -15.46
CA ARG A 144 -25.23 -3.78 -15.89
C ARG A 144 -24.93 -2.32 -16.21
N ALA A 145 -24.12 -1.65 -15.39
CA ALA A 145 -23.69 -0.28 -15.64
C ALA A 145 -22.93 -0.17 -16.97
N TYR A 146 -21.96 -1.05 -17.19
CA TYR A 146 -21.21 -1.14 -18.44
C TYR A 146 -22.14 -1.33 -19.63
N ASN A 147 -22.99 -2.37 -19.61
CA ASN A 147 -23.88 -2.68 -20.72
C ASN A 147 -24.92 -1.58 -20.99
N LEU A 148 -25.44 -0.93 -19.95
CA LEU A 148 -26.39 0.17 -20.08
C LEU A 148 -25.77 1.36 -20.85
N TYR A 149 -24.54 1.71 -20.51
CA TYR A 149 -23.86 2.90 -21.06
C TYR A 149 -22.96 2.60 -22.26
N LEU A 150 -22.99 1.38 -22.81
CA LEU A 150 -22.39 1.08 -24.11
C LEU A 150 -23.05 1.87 -25.25
N SER A 151 -24.38 2.00 -25.20
CA SER A 151 -25.20 2.57 -26.27
C SER A 151 -26.03 3.77 -25.82
N THR A 152 -25.86 4.21 -24.58
CA THR A 152 -26.58 5.36 -24.02
C THR A 152 -25.63 6.25 -23.24
N ASP A 153 -25.98 7.53 -23.12
CA ASP A 153 -25.16 8.48 -22.40
C ASP A 153 -25.27 8.29 -20.88
N GLY A 154 -24.14 8.34 -20.17
CA GLY A 154 -24.09 8.30 -18.72
C GLY A 154 -22.73 7.92 -18.16
N TRP A 155 -22.62 7.92 -16.84
CA TRP A 155 -21.44 7.42 -16.13
C TRP A 155 -21.77 6.14 -15.39
N HIS A 156 -20.86 5.16 -15.39
CA HIS A 156 -21.10 3.89 -14.69
C HIS A 156 -21.47 4.12 -13.22
N ARG A 157 -20.79 5.07 -12.56
CA ARG A 157 -21.02 5.40 -11.15
C ARG A 157 -22.37 6.08 -10.87
N ASP A 158 -23.00 6.73 -11.85
CA ASP A 158 -24.40 7.18 -11.70
C ASP A 158 -25.35 6.00 -11.44
N TYR A 159 -25.18 4.91 -12.21
CA TYR A 159 -26.01 3.72 -12.04
C TYR A 159 -25.63 2.93 -10.78
N ILE A 160 -24.34 2.86 -10.44
CA ILE A 160 -23.85 2.08 -9.30
C ILE A 160 -24.27 2.72 -7.97
N TYR A 161 -24.02 4.03 -7.78
CA TYR A 161 -24.29 4.71 -6.51
C TYR A 161 -25.69 5.30 -6.41
N TYR A 162 -26.34 5.68 -7.53
CA TYR A 162 -27.63 6.37 -7.50
C TYR A 162 -28.75 5.63 -8.21
N ASN A 163 -28.49 4.46 -8.82
CA ASN A 163 -29.46 3.77 -9.69
C ASN A 163 -30.00 4.63 -10.85
N ILE A 164 -29.28 5.70 -11.23
CA ILE A 164 -29.72 6.59 -12.29
C ILE A 164 -29.46 5.92 -13.64
N SER A 165 -30.41 6.07 -14.56
CA SER A 165 -30.38 5.61 -15.95
C SER A 165 -31.16 6.58 -16.84
N PRO A 166 -31.14 6.44 -18.18
CA PRO A 166 -31.97 7.26 -19.07
C PRO A 166 -33.47 7.19 -18.78
N THR A 167 -33.97 6.05 -18.25
CA THR A 167 -35.39 5.85 -17.91
C THR A 167 -35.70 6.10 -16.44
N GLN A 168 -34.67 6.21 -15.59
CA GLN A 168 -34.78 6.53 -14.17
C GLN A 168 -33.83 7.71 -13.87
N PRO A 169 -34.25 8.95 -14.13
CA PRO A 169 -33.36 10.12 -14.07
C PRO A 169 -33.15 10.63 -12.63
N ARG A 170 -33.59 9.92 -11.59
CA ARG A 170 -33.42 10.33 -10.20
C ARG A 170 -33.14 9.13 -9.31
N GLY A 171 -32.33 9.34 -8.28
CA GLY A 171 -32.14 8.33 -7.25
C GLY A 171 -31.34 8.80 -6.05
N ALA A 172 -31.63 8.18 -4.91
CA ALA A 172 -30.93 8.41 -3.66
C ALA A 172 -29.56 7.70 -3.68
N PHE A 173 -28.62 8.22 -2.89
CA PHE A 173 -27.33 7.58 -2.71
C PHE A 173 -27.46 6.19 -2.08
N SER A 174 -26.65 5.25 -2.55
CA SER A 174 -26.61 3.87 -2.08
C SER A 174 -25.28 3.59 -1.39
N TYR A 175 -25.36 3.17 -0.12
CA TYR A 175 -24.21 2.69 0.66
C TYR A 175 -23.83 1.23 0.35
N ALA A 176 -24.50 0.58 -0.60
CA ALA A 176 -24.24 -0.82 -0.94
C ALA A 176 -22.89 -1.04 -1.64
N TYR A 177 -22.23 0.03 -2.10
CA TYR A 177 -20.94 -0.02 -2.79
C TYR A 177 -19.93 0.93 -2.17
N GLN A 178 -18.66 0.56 -2.26
CA GLN A 178 -17.52 1.36 -1.83
C GLN A 178 -16.38 1.20 -2.83
N GLU A 179 -15.68 2.29 -3.18
CA GLU A 179 -14.47 2.23 -4.01
C GLU A 179 -13.39 1.41 -3.31
N HIS A 180 -12.67 0.59 -4.07
CA HIS A 180 -11.53 -0.19 -3.60
C HIS A 180 -10.38 -0.09 -4.60
N ILE A 181 -9.14 -0.14 -4.11
CA ILE A 181 -8.00 -0.51 -4.95
C ILE A 181 -7.99 -2.03 -5.06
N ARG A 182 -7.97 -2.54 -6.30
CA ARG A 182 -8.13 -3.97 -6.62
C ARG A 182 -6.87 -4.61 -7.16
N SER A 183 -5.95 -3.81 -7.65
CA SER A 183 -4.62 -4.25 -8.02
C SER A 183 -3.60 -3.15 -7.79
N PHE A 184 -2.37 -3.58 -7.55
CA PHE A 184 -1.18 -2.74 -7.56
C PHE A 184 -0.09 -3.46 -8.36
N LYS A 185 0.61 -2.70 -9.20
CA LYS A 185 1.72 -3.21 -10.01
C LYS A 185 2.78 -2.12 -10.09
N MET A 186 4.05 -2.47 -9.94
CA MET A 186 5.13 -1.53 -10.31
C MET A 186 5.11 -1.27 -11.83
N ALA A 187 5.75 -0.19 -12.27
CA ALA A 187 5.86 0.18 -13.68
C ALA A 187 7.31 0.42 -14.09
N GLY A 188 7.57 0.36 -15.40
CA GLY A 188 8.90 0.57 -15.95
C GLY A 188 9.78 -0.68 -15.97
N ASP A 189 11.10 -0.46 -15.93
CA ASP A 189 12.10 -1.53 -15.87
C ASP A 189 12.07 -2.22 -14.50
N PRO A 190 11.99 -3.56 -14.42
CA PRO A 190 11.85 -4.28 -13.15
C PRO A 190 12.97 -4.01 -12.14
N ALA A 191 14.23 -3.96 -12.60
CA ALA A 191 15.38 -3.74 -11.72
C ALA A 191 15.39 -2.31 -11.17
N THR A 192 15.07 -1.34 -12.04
CA THR A 192 14.94 0.08 -11.66
C THR A 192 13.79 0.28 -10.67
N ALA A 193 12.63 -0.35 -10.90
CA ALA A 193 11.49 -0.27 -10.01
C ALA A 193 11.79 -0.88 -8.64
N PHE A 194 12.50 -2.01 -8.59
CA PHE A 194 12.93 -2.61 -7.33
C PHE A 194 13.92 -1.71 -6.59
N SER A 195 14.95 -1.22 -7.27
CA SER A 195 15.94 -0.33 -6.67
C SER A 195 15.38 1.02 -6.19
N LYS A 196 14.16 1.36 -6.59
CA LYS A 196 13.45 2.58 -6.20
C LYS A 196 12.63 2.43 -4.90
N ILE A 197 12.45 1.21 -4.41
CA ILE A 197 11.67 0.92 -3.19
C ILE A 197 12.42 0.04 -2.22
N ALA A 198 13.66 -0.32 -2.55
CA ALA A 198 14.49 -1.21 -1.76
C ALA A 198 15.75 -0.48 -1.27
N ASP A 199 15.94 0.79 -1.57
CA ASP A 199 17.07 1.56 -1.09
C ASP A 199 16.83 2.03 0.36
N GLN A 200 17.49 1.38 1.30
CA GLN A 200 17.40 1.74 2.73
C GLN A 200 18.24 2.98 3.10
N THR A 201 18.80 3.67 2.10
CA THR A 201 19.68 4.82 2.32
C THR A 201 18.87 6.11 2.24
N GLY A 202 18.50 6.67 3.40
CA GLY A 202 17.71 7.90 3.53
C GLY A 202 18.39 9.21 3.08
N GLU A 203 19.46 9.14 2.27
CA GLU A 203 20.12 10.33 1.71
C GLU A 203 20.21 10.30 0.17
N PRO A 204 20.13 11.47 -0.49
CA PRO A 204 20.47 11.59 -1.91
C PRO A 204 21.97 11.25 -2.09
N ARG A 205 22.23 9.98 -2.42
CA ARG A 205 23.49 9.36 -2.86
C ARG A 205 24.74 10.25 -2.75
N LEU A 206 25.60 9.93 -1.78
CA LEU A 206 27.01 10.26 -1.90
C LEU A 206 27.58 9.53 -3.12
N VAL A 207 27.88 10.32 -4.14
CA VAL A 207 28.41 9.92 -5.46
C VAL A 207 29.79 9.30 -5.28
N SER A 208 29.93 7.97 -5.20
CA SER A 208 31.18 7.25 -5.55
C SER A 208 31.20 5.72 -5.42
N ILE A 209 30.13 5.05 -5.00
CA ILE A 209 30.09 3.58 -5.00
C ILE A 209 29.18 3.15 -6.15
N THR A 210 29.70 2.36 -7.09
CA THR A 210 28.88 1.66 -8.08
C THR A 210 27.78 0.93 -7.33
N PRO A 211 26.50 1.32 -7.46
CA PRO A 211 25.45 0.73 -6.66
C PRO A 211 25.19 -0.66 -7.24
N GLU A 212 25.82 -1.67 -6.65
CA GLU A 212 25.26 -3.01 -6.75
C GLU A 212 23.83 -2.90 -6.20
N PRO A 213 22.82 -3.32 -6.97
CA PRO A 213 21.43 -3.18 -6.56
C PRO A 213 21.24 -3.90 -5.22
N ASN A 214 20.58 -3.23 -4.27
CA ASN A 214 20.21 -3.85 -3.00
C ASN A 214 19.48 -5.17 -3.31
N SER A 215 19.81 -6.22 -2.59
CA SER A 215 19.18 -7.53 -2.73
C SER A 215 17.89 -7.66 -1.90
N GLY A 216 17.62 -6.73 -0.98
CA GLY A 216 16.36 -6.57 -0.26
C GLY A 216 16.09 -7.60 0.84
N TRP A 217 17.01 -8.54 1.10
CA TRP A 217 16.77 -9.64 2.04
C TRP A 217 16.64 -9.19 3.51
N THR A 218 17.12 -8.00 3.85
CA THR A 218 17.00 -7.39 5.18
C THR A 218 15.67 -6.66 5.40
N GLY A 219 14.97 -6.28 4.34
CA GLY A 219 13.79 -5.42 4.41
C GLY A 219 12.52 -6.14 4.85
N GLY A 220 12.32 -7.37 4.35
CA GLY A 220 11.08 -8.12 4.53
C GLY A 220 10.04 -7.75 3.46
N ALA A 221 8.80 -7.45 3.87
CA ALA A 221 7.80 -6.95 2.94
C ALA A 221 7.96 -5.44 2.77
N PHE A 222 7.66 -4.95 1.58
CA PHE A 222 7.50 -3.52 1.31
C PHE A 222 6.18 -3.04 1.90
N GLU A 223 6.21 -1.89 2.58
CA GLU A 223 5.04 -1.33 3.24
C GLU A 223 4.56 -0.09 2.47
N PHE A 224 3.41 -0.20 1.81
CA PHE A 224 2.87 0.90 1.01
C PHE A 224 1.83 1.68 1.79
N LYS A 225 2.03 2.98 1.88
CA LYS A 225 1.03 3.93 2.35
C LYS A 225 0.25 4.47 1.16
N VAL A 226 -1.07 4.36 1.24
CA VAL A 226 -2.01 4.90 0.26
C VAL A 226 -2.75 6.08 0.88
N ARG A 227 -2.63 7.23 0.23
CA ARG A 227 -3.29 8.47 0.63
C ARG A 227 -4.29 8.90 -0.42
N VAL A 228 -5.56 9.02 -0.05
CA VAL A 228 -6.64 9.45 -0.93
C VAL A 228 -7.13 10.84 -0.50
N LEU A 229 -7.05 11.80 -1.41
CA LEU A 229 -7.63 13.13 -1.22
C LEU A 229 -9.05 13.15 -1.80
N LEU A 230 -10.05 13.23 -0.91
CA LEU A 230 -11.48 13.13 -1.24
C LEU A 230 -12.11 14.48 -1.57
N ASN A 231 -11.60 15.55 -0.95
CA ASN A 231 -12.13 16.92 -1.04
C ASN A 231 -13.62 16.99 -0.63
N ALA A 232 -13.89 16.93 0.67
CA ALA A 232 -15.26 16.91 1.21
C ALA A 232 -15.84 18.32 1.38
N LYS A 233 -17.12 18.53 1.03
CA LYS A 233 -17.78 19.85 1.10
C LYS A 233 -17.82 20.46 2.51
N ASN A 234 -17.82 19.63 3.55
CA ASN A 234 -17.94 20.04 4.95
C ASN A 234 -16.59 20.14 5.68
N GLY A 235 -15.47 19.92 4.98
CA GLY A 235 -14.12 19.92 5.57
C GLY A 235 -13.80 18.72 6.47
N LEU A 236 -14.76 17.84 6.75
CA LEU A 236 -14.55 16.59 7.50
C LEU A 236 -14.26 15.46 6.51
N GLY A 237 -13.06 14.89 6.56
CA GLY A 237 -12.65 13.80 5.67
C GLY A 237 -11.99 14.27 4.37
N GLN A 238 -11.12 15.27 4.43
CA GLN A 238 -10.30 15.70 3.29
C GLN A 238 -9.34 14.61 2.81
N GLU A 239 -8.88 13.75 3.73
CA GLU A 239 -7.90 12.70 3.48
C GLU A 239 -8.34 11.37 4.09
N LEU A 240 -8.11 10.29 3.34
CA LEU A 240 -8.13 8.92 3.82
C LEU A 240 -6.72 8.33 3.67
N VAL A 241 -6.13 7.89 4.77
CA VAL A 241 -4.86 7.13 4.78
C VAL A 241 -5.13 5.67 5.12
N THR A 242 -4.60 4.77 4.29
CA THR A 242 -4.63 3.32 4.47
C THR A 242 -3.29 2.72 4.01
N TYR A 243 -3.07 1.43 4.26
CA TYR A 243 -1.80 0.76 3.99
C TYR A 243 -2.02 -0.63 3.41
N PHE A 244 -1.00 -1.16 2.73
CA PHE A 244 -0.91 -2.58 2.39
C PHE A 244 0.55 -3.02 2.32
N SER A 245 0.81 -4.28 2.66
CA SER A 245 2.15 -4.89 2.54
C SER A 245 2.27 -5.69 1.26
N ALA A 246 3.46 -5.75 0.66
CA ALA A 246 3.76 -6.67 -0.43
C ALA A 246 5.13 -7.32 -0.26
N LEU A 247 5.18 -8.65 -0.33
CA LEU A 247 6.45 -9.35 -0.41
C LEU A 247 7.11 -9.08 -1.77
N PRO A 248 8.45 -9.13 -1.86
CA PRO A 248 9.15 -8.96 -3.13
C PRO A 248 8.65 -9.88 -4.24
N ASP A 249 8.31 -11.13 -3.94
CA ASP A 249 7.81 -12.10 -4.91
C ASP A 249 6.34 -11.91 -5.31
N GLU A 250 5.59 -11.03 -4.62
CA GLU A 250 4.25 -10.59 -5.04
C GLU A 250 4.31 -9.44 -6.06
N LEU A 251 5.42 -8.69 -6.10
CA LEU A 251 5.63 -7.55 -7.01
C LEU A 251 6.56 -7.88 -8.17
N PHE A 252 7.46 -8.85 -8.01
CA PHE A 252 8.52 -9.15 -8.96
C PHE A 252 8.63 -10.63 -9.26
N ASP A 253 9.05 -10.96 -10.49
CA ASP A 253 9.56 -12.29 -10.81
C ASP A 253 11.03 -12.36 -10.40
N LEU A 254 11.32 -13.21 -9.41
CA LEU A 254 12.63 -13.35 -8.80
C LEU A 254 13.25 -14.71 -9.13
N THR A 255 14.50 -14.67 -9.57
CA THR A 255 15.37 -15.84 -9.73
C THR A 255 16.68 -15.60 -8.96
N TYR A 256 17.46 -16.64 -8.71
CA TYR A 256 18.66 -16.53 -7.87
C TYR A 256 19.82 -17.31 -8.48
N ASP A 257 20.91 -16.59 -8.76
CA ASP A 257 22.19 -17.17 -9.12
C ASP A 257 22.97 -17.53 -7.85
N GLU A 258 23.69 -18.65 -7.91
CA GLU A 258 24.64 -19.02 -6.89
C GLU A 258 26.01 -18.44 -7.26
N VAL A 259 26.60 -17.62 -6.39
CA VAL A 259 27.85 -16.90 -6.69
C VAL A 259 29.05 -17.59 -6.05
N VAL A 260 28.99 -17.75 -4.73
CA VAL A 260 29.98 -18.44 -3.89
C VAL A 260 29.21 -19.30 -2.90
N TRP A 261 29.82 -20.38 -2.39
CA TRP A 261 29.18 -21.29 -1.44
C TRP A 261 28.48 -20.49 -0.31
N TYR A 262 27.17 -20.69 -0.16
CA TYR A 262 26.24 -20.02 0.78
C TYR A 262 25.78 -18.59 0.45
N TYR A 263 26.01 -18.06 -0.75
CA TYR A 263 25.50 -16.76 -1.16
C TYR A 263 24.75 -16.80 -2.50
N TYR A 264 23.62 -16.10 -2.54
CA TYR A 264 22.81 -15.91 -3.74
C TYR A 264 22.85 -14.47 -4.22
N LYS A 265 22.73 -14.28 -5.54
CA LYS A 265 22.47 -12.98 -6.16
C LYS A 265 21.09 -13.00 -6.81
N PRO A 266 20.16 -12.13 -6.40
CA PRO A 266 18.84 -12.08 -6.99
C PRO A 266 18.91 -11.52 -8.42
N ARG A 267 18.05 -12.04 -9.30
CA ARG A 267 17.75 -11.49 -10.61
C ARG A 267 16.27 -11.24 -10.72
N ILE A 268 15.93 -9.99 -11.03
CA ILE A 268 14.56 -9.56 -11.26
C ILE A 268 14.30 -9.67 -12.76
N THR A 269 13.35 -10.52 -13.14
CA THR A 269 13.09 -10.86 -14.55
C THR A 269 11.76 -10.31 -15.06
N GLY A 270 10.91 -9.79 -14.17
CA GLY A 270 9.56 -9.35 -14.52
C GLY A 270 8.85 -8.64 -13.37
N LEU A 271 7.70 -8.04 -13.72
CA LEU A 271 6.80 -7.36 -12.80
C LEU A 271 5.51 -8.16 -12.65
N LYS A 272 5.08 -8.36 -11.40
CA LYS A 272 3.82 -9.01 -11.06
C LYS A 272 2.78 -8.00 -10.61
N THR A 273 1.53 -8.37 -10.83
CA THR A 273 0.38 -7.61 -10.35
C THR A 273 -0.09 -8.21 -9.05
N LYS A 274 0.10 -7.48 -7.95
CA LYS A 274 -0.48 -7.84 -6.65
C LYS A 274 -1.96 -7.52 -6.68
N SER A 275 -2.77 -8.53 -6.41
CA SER A 275 -4.21 -8.34 -6.29
C SER A 275 -4.56 -7.84 -4.89
N LEU A 276 -5.45 -6.86 -4.81
CA LEU A 276 -5.81 -6.15 -3.59
C LEU A 276 -7.33 -6.16 -3.36
N THR A 277 -7.75 -5.90 -2.13
CA THR A 277 -9.12 -5.55 -1.76
C THR A 277 -9.03 -4.45 -0.71
N LEU A 278 -8.43 -3.34 -1.11
CA LEU A 278 -8.12 -2.24 -0.20
C LEU A 278 -9.28 -1.23 -0.21
N PRO A 279 -10.12 -1.19 0.84
CA PRO A 279 -11.29 -0.31 0.88
C PRO A 279 -10.86 1.16 0.92
N LEU A 280 -11.56 1.98 0.15
CA LEU A 280 -11.42 3.43 0.16
C LEU A 280 -12.67 4.06 0.80
N PHE A 281 -13.61 4.56 0.00
CA PHE A 281 -14.78 5.32 0.47
C PHE A 281 -15.99 5.08 -0.45
N ALA A 282 -17.20 5.37 0.04
CA ALA A 282 -18.40 5.36 -0.78
C ALA A 282 -18.52 6.74 -1.44
N TRP A 283 -18.55 6.78 -2.78
CA TRP A 283 -18.37 8.03 -3.53
C TRP A 283 -19.69 8.81 -3.69
N ASP A 284 -20.14 9.46 -2.62
CA ASP A 284 -21.28 10.37 -2.68
C ASP A 284 -20.87 11.72 -3.29
N LEU A 285 -21.26 11.99 -4.53
CA LEU A 285 -21.10 13.26 -5.22
C LEU A 285 -21.81 14.45 -4.54
N ASN A 286 -22.75 14.20 -3.62
CA ASN A 286 -23.31 15.29 -2.82
C ASN A 286 -22.27 15.79 -1.81
N ASP A 287 -21.43 14.91 -1.28
CA ASP A 287 -20.53 15.19 -0.16
C ASP A 287 -19.07 15.37 -0.61
N TYR A 288 -18.65 14.66 -1.65
CA TYR A 288 -17.28 14.62 -2.15
C TYR A 288 -17.15 15.21 -3.56
N ALA A 289 -15.94 15.63 -3.91
CA ALA A 289 -15.63 16.11 -5.25
C ALA A 289 -15.77 15.00 -6.29
N SER A 290 -15.93 15.40 -7.55
CA SER A 290 -16.06 14.47 -8.67
C SER A 290 -14.74 13.86 -9.13
N SER A 291 -13.64 14.23 -8.51
CA SER A 291 -12.33 13.64 -8.72
C SER A 291 -11.59 13.50 -7.39
N ILE A 292 -10.82 12.42 -7.29
CA ILE A 292 -9.95 12.14 -6.15
C ILE A 292 -8.51 12.04 -6.62
N LYS A 293 -7.57 12.33 -5.71
CA LYS A 293 -6.14 12.04 -5.89
C LYS A 293 -5.81 10.80 -5.08
N ILE A 294 -5.12 9.84 -5.67
CA ILE A 294 -4.55 8.70 -4.93
C ILE A 294 -3.03 8.80 -5.04
N GLU A 295 -2.36 8.79 -3.92
CA GLU A 295 -0.90 8.78 -3.83
C GLU A 295 -0.43 7.51 -3.15
N VAL A 296 0.71 7.02 -3.61
CA VAL A 296 1.37 5.84 -3.04
C VAL A 296 2.83 6.20 -2.75
N GLU A 297 3.27 5.86 -1.54
CA GLU A 297 4.66 5.90 -1.12
C GLU A 297 5.02 4.55 -0.48
N GLU A 298 6.24 4.09 -0.68
CA GLU A 298 6.84 3.02 0.11
C GLU A 298 7.38 3.62 1.42
N VAL A 299 7.28 2.88 2.52
CA VAL A 299 7.55 3.35 3.89
C VAL A 299 8.81 2.70 4.45
N ASP A 300 9.89 3.46 4.53
CA ASP A 300 11.14 3.07 5.22
C ASP A 300 11.17 3.53 6.68
N ILE A 301 10.72 4.75 6.96
CA ILE A 301 10.66 5.34 8.30
C ILE A 301 9.31 6.01 8.52
N THR A 302 8.94 6.28 9.78
CA THR A 302 7.59 6.77 10.13
C THR A 302 7.52 8.26 10.48
N GLU A 303 8.65 8.98 10.46
CA GLU A 303 8.68 10.41 10.83
C GLU A 303 8.06 11.29 9.73
N THR A 304 7.11 12.15 10.10
CA THR A 304 6.41 13.02 9.15
C THR A 304 6.64 14.52 9.35
N ILE A 305 6.78 15.27 8.25
CA ILE A 305 6.72 16.74 8.16
C ILE A 305 5.35 17.19 7.63
N VAL A 306 4.90 18.39 7.99
CA VAL A 306 3.61 18.95 7.49
C VAL A 306 3.85 19.94 6.34
N GLN A 307 3.07 19.85 5.26
CA GLN A 307 3.05 20.80 4.13
C GLN A 307 1.62 21.03 3.63
N SER A 308 1.32 22.18 3.02
CA SER A 308 -0.02 22.47 2.46
C SER A 308 -0.03 22.37 0.93
N GLU A 309 -1.03 21.70 0.36
CA GLU A 309 -1.32 21.73 -1.10
C GLU A 309 -2.71 22.31 -1.32
N SER A 310 -2.83 23.20 -2.32
CA SER A 310 -4.12 23.75 -2.77
C SER A 310 -4.49 23.16 -4.12
N ARG A 311 -5.76 22.75 -4.28
CA ARG A 311 -6.26 22.15 -5.51
C ARG A 311 -7.63 22.71 -5.86
N THR A 312 -7.87 22.89 -7.15
CA THR A 312 -9.18 23.29 -7.68
C THR A 312 -9.94 22.04 -8.14
N VAL A 313 -11.08 21.78 -7.51
CA VAL A 313 -11.92 20.59 -7.76
C VAL A 313 -13.36 20.98 -8.06
N LYS A 314 -14.12 20.04 -8.63
CA LYS A 314 -15.51 20.23 -9.04
C LYS A 314 -16.45 19.44 -8.15
N PHE A 315 -17.56 20.06 -7.78
CA PHE A 315 -18.65 19.47 -7.01
C PHE A 315 -19.93 19.49 -7.82
N ALA A 316 -20.70 18.41 -7.74
CA ALA A 316 -22.02 18.33 -8.36
C ALA A 316 -23.04 19.15 -7.55
N THR A 317 -23.91 19.87 -8.26
CA THR A 317 -24.99 20.70 -7.66
C THR A 317 -26.39 20.23 -8.03
N ASN A 318 -26.52 19.16 -8.81
CA ASN A 318 -27.80 18.60 -9.26
C ASN A 318 -28.45 17.67 -8.23
N PHE A 319 -28.63 18.16 -7.01
CA PHE A 319 -29.32 17.44 -5.93
C PHE A 319 -30.54 18.22 -5.46
N ALA A 320 -31.66 17.53 -5.22
CA ALA A 320 -32.79 18.12 -4.49
C ALA A 320 -33.58 17.04 -3.74
N ILE A 321 -34.34 17.49 -2.74
CA ILE A 321 -35.29 16.63 -2.03
C ILE A 321 -36.43 16.29 -3.00
N ASP A 322 -36.70 15.00 -3.18
CA ASP A 322 -37.87 14.55 -3.91
C ASP A 322 -39.11 14.67 -3.01
N PRO A 323 -40.11 15.51 -3.35
CA PRO A 323 -41.29 15.71 -2.52
C PRO A 323 -42.13 14.44 -2.33
N ALA A 324 -42.03 13.44 -3.23
CA ALA A 324 -42.81 12.22 -3.15
C ALA A 324 -42.25 11.20 -2.14
N VAL A 325 -40.93 11.17 -1.94
CA VAL A 325 -40.27 10.22 -1.03
C VAL A 325 -39.59 10.88 0.17
N GLY A 326 -39.40 12.21 0.16
CA GLY A 326 -38.86 12.98 1.28
C GLY A 326 -37.33 12.88 1.47
N PHE A 327 -36.61 12.19 0.58
CA PHE A 327 -35.16 12.02 0.66
C PHE A 327 -34.42 12.84 -0.40
N LEU A 328 -33.18 13.21 -0.10
CA LEU A 328 -32.28 13.85 -1.06
C LEU A 328 -31.96 12.88 -2.21
N GLN A 329 -32.07 13.34 -3.44
CA GLN A 329 -31.75 12.57 -4.63
C GLN A 329 -30.84 13.34 -5.57
N LYS A 330 -29.96 12.61 -6.25
CA LYS A 330 -29.31 13.12 -7.45
C LYS A 330 -30.32 13.22 -8.59
N ILE A 331 -30.25 14.28 -9.38
CA ILE A 331 -31.17 14.59 -10.47
C ILE A 331 -30.43 14.63 -11.80
N GLY A 332 -30.81 13.75 -12.71
CA GLY A 332 -30.28 13.64 -14.04
C GLY A 332 -28.98 12.82 -14.12
N LEU A 333 -28.67 12.41 -15.35
CA LEU A 333 -27.41 11.77 -15.71
C LEU A 333 -26.27 12.78 -15.65
N LYS A 334 -25.10 12.35 -15.17
CA LYS A 334 -23.89 13.17 -15.07
C LYS A 334 -24.14 14.48 -14.30
N PHE A 335 -23.24 15.43 -14.45
CA PHE A 335 -23.50 16.85 -14.21
C PHE A 335 -22.60 17.65 -15.18
N GLY A 336 -23.18 18.65 -15.87
CA GLY A 336 -22.48 19.48 -16.85
C GLY A 336 -22.01 20.80 -16.25
N ALA A 337 -21.43 21.69 -17.08
CA ALA A 337 -20.91 22.98 -16.63
C ALA A 337 -21.93 23.88 -15.90
N SER A 338 -23.23 23.71 -16.15
CA SER A 338 -24.31 24.44 -15.45
C SER A 338 -24.76 23.80 -14.13
N LEU A 339 -24.26 22.60 -13.82
CA LEU A 339 -24.62 21.80 -12.64
C LEU A 339 -23.37 21.40 -11.84
N GLU A 340 -22.33 22.24 -11.93
CA GLU A 340 -21.10 22.12 -11.15
C GLU A 340 -20.80 23.40 -10.39
N GLU A 341 -20.17 23.25 -9.23
CA GLU A 341 -19.51 24.32 -8.50
C GLU A 341 -18.01 23.99 -8.45
N THR A 342 -17.15 24.99 -8.68
CA THR A 342 -15.70 24.83 -8.56
C THR A 342 -15.23 25.45 -7.25
N ARG A 343 -14.46 24.71 -6.45
CA ARG A 343 -13.84 25.22 -5.22
C ARG A 343 -12.36 24.95 -5.21
N THR A 344 -11.61 25.87 -4.62
CA THR A 344 -10.21 25.63 -4.26
C THR A 344 -10.16 25.14 -2.83
N GLU A 345 -9.76 23.89 -2.65
CA GLU A 345 -9.57 23.25 -1.35
C GLU A 345 -8.08 23.25 -1.01
N THR A 346 -7.74 23.72 0.19
CA THR A 346 -6.38 23.62 0.73
C THR A 346 -6.35 22.54 1.79
N THR A 347 -5.53 21.51 1.58
CA THR A 347 -5.37 20.40 2.53
C THR A 347 -3.97 20.45 3.15
N GLN A 348 -3.89 20.39 4.48
CA GLN A 348 -2.63 20.12 5.18
C GLN A 348 -2.28 18.66 5.02
N ARG A 349 -1.03 18.38 4.64
CA ARG A 349 -0.48 17.08 4.29
C ARG A 349 0.63 16.74 5.25
N THR A 350 0.76 15.48 5.61
CA THR A 350 1.97 14.95 6.25
C THR A 350 2.80 14.20 5.22
N TYR A 351 4.03 14.63 4.96
CA TYR A 351 5.01 13.87 4.17
C TYR A 351 5.92 13.12 5.12
N THR A 352 6.25 11.89 4.79
CA THR A 352 7.17 11.09 5.60
C THR A 352 8.59 11.34 5.10
N LEU A 353 9.53 11.67 5.99
CA LEU A 353 10.94 11.81 5.62
C LEU A 353 11.48 10.43 5.18
N GLY A 354 12.46 10.37 4.28
CA GLY A 354 13.10 9.10 3.90
C GLY A 354 12.29 8.21 2.94
N ASN A 355 10.96 8.26 2.94
CA ASN A 355 10.11 7.41 2.11
C ASN A 355 10.24 7.61 0.59
N ASP A 356 10.11 6.51 -0.14
CA ASP A 356 10.06 6.53 -1.60
C ASP A 356 8.69 6.92 -2.15
N ILE A 357 8.58 8.18 -2.58
CA ILE A 357 7.39 8.72 -3.24
C ILE A 357 7.26 8.14 -4.66
N LEU A 358 6.19 7.39 -4.92
CA LEU A 358 5.91 6.78 -6.24
C LEU A 358 4.96 7.63 -7.12
N GLY A 359 4.45 8.72 -6.56
CA GLY A 359 3.63 9.71 -7.24
C GLY A 359 2.13 9.50 -7.06
N ALA A 360 1.36 10.15 -7.93
CA ALA A 360 -0.08 10.32 -7.77
C ALA A 360 -0.85 10.09 -9.06
N VAL A 361 -2.04 9.49 -8.93
CA VAL A 361 -3.03 9.41 -10.01
C VAL A 361 -4.29 10.21 -9.66
N ILE A 362 -5.01 10.65 -10.69
CA ILE A 362 -6.32 11.28 -10.55
C ILE A 362 -7.37 10.32 -11.09
N VAL A 363 -8.35 9.99 -10.24
CA VAL A 363 -9.50 9.15 -10.59
C VAL A 363 -10.71 10.06 -10.66
N ASN A 364 -11.45 10.02 -11.77
CA ASN A 364 -12.68 10.80 -11.91
C ASN A 364 -13.89 9.90 -11.71
N PHE A 365 -14.94 10.47 -11.10
CA PHE A 365 -16.23 9.79 -10.97
C PHE A 365 -16.79 9.38 -12.34
N ALA A 366 -16.52 10.21 -13.35
CA ALA A 366 -16.92 10.04 -14.74
C ALA A 366 -16.21 8.88 -15.47
N ASP A 367 -15.10 8.38 -14.93
CA ASP A 367 -14.33 7.35 -15.60
C ASP A 367 -15.11 6.03 -15.64
N ASN A 368 -15.04 5.33 -16.78
CA ASN A 368 -15.59 4.00 -16.88
C ASN A 368 -14.89 3.06 -15.91
N VAL A 369 -15.67 2.38 -15.07
CA VAL A 369 -15.16 1.36 -14.12
C VAL A 369 -14.60 0.15 -14.86
N LEU A 370 -15.42 -0.49 -15.71
CA LEU A 370 -15.01 -1.58 -16.60
C LEU A 370 -14.65 -1.00 -17.97
N VAL A 371 -13.55 -1.45 -18.56
CA VAL A 371 -13.12 -1.05 -19.91
C VAL A 371 -13.52 -2.06 -20.98
N GLY A 372 -13.87 -3.28 -20.57
CA GLY A 372 -14.47 -4.29 -21.44
C GLY A 372 -13.93 -5.70 -21.19
N PRO A 373 -14.45 -6.69 -21.93
CA PRO A 373 -13.94 -8.05 -21.86
C PRO A 373 -12.57 -8.16 -22.56
N VAL A 374 -11.68 -8.97 -21.98
CA VAL A 374 -10.37 -9.31 -22.52
C VAL A 374 -10.29 -10.82 -22.69
N THR A 375 -9.92 -11.27 -23.89
CA THR A 375 -9.65 -12.68 -24.14
C THR A 375 -8.19 -12.95 -23.83
N VAL A 376 -7.94 -13.86 -22.88
CA VAL A 376 -6.61 -14.39 -22.60
C VAL A 376 -6.52 -15.77 -23.23
N ASP A 377 -5.45 -16.02 -23.96
CA ASP A 377 -5.18 -17.29 -24.64
C ASP A 377 -4.01 -18.00 -23.94
N PRO A 378 -4.28 -18.87 -22.94
CA PRO A 378 -3.23 -19.56 -22.22
C PRO A 378 -2.68 -20.70 -23.08
N ILE A 379 -1.36 -20.91 -23.05
CA ILE A 379 -0.73 -22.02 -23.76
C ILE A 379 -1.35 -23.35 -23.28
N PHE A 380 -1.84 -24.15 -24.23
CA PHE A 380 -2.51 -25.44 -24.01
C PHE A 380 -3.90 -25.41 -23.34
N LEU A 381 -4.55 -24.25 -23.23
CA LEU A 381 -5.94 -24.13 -22.74
C LEU A 381 -6.83 -23.37 -23.73
N PRO A 382 -8.16 -23.60 -23.71
CA PRO A 382 -9.07 -22.78 -24.50
C PRO A 382 -9.03 -21.30 -24.09
N PRO A 383 -9.28 -20.36 -25.03
CA PRO A 383 -9.35 -18.94 -24.72
C PRO A 383 -10.35 -18.67 -23.59
N MET A 384 -9.90 -17.92 -22.60
CA MET A 384 -10.69 -17.54 -21.43
C MET A 384 -11.08 -16.07 -21.51
N LEU A 385 -12.36 -15.78 -21.29
CA LEU A 385 -12.87 -14.42 -21.22
C LEU A 385 -12.72 -13.88 -19.79
N TYR A 386 -12.00 -12.77 -19.68
CA TYR A 386 -11.86 -11.96 -18.47
C TYR A 386 -12.50 -10.60 -18.68
N TRP A 387 -12.69 -9.86 -17.58
CA TRP A 387 -13.10 -8.47 -17.63
C TRP A 387 -11.96 -7.60 -17.13
N SER A 388 -11.68 -6.52 -17.85
CA SER A 388 -10.69 -5.54 -17.45
C SER A 388 -11.37 -4.35 -16.78
N SER A 389 -10.85 -3.99 -15.61
CA SER A 389 -11.17 -2.74 -14.92
C SER A 389 -10.22 -1.65 -15.39
N ARG A 390 -10.61 -0.39 -15.26
CA ARG A 390 -9.76 0.73 -15.62
C ARG A 390 -8.52 0.77 -14.72
N GLU A 391 -7.37 0.90 -15.36
CA GLU A 391 -6.10 1.14 -14.68
C GLU A 391 -5.71 2.62 -14.75
N TYR A 392 -5.04 3.05 -13.69
CA TYR A 392 -4.45 4.37 -13.51
C TYR A 392 -2.98 4.19 -13.19
N SER A 393 -2.11 4.80 -13.97
CA SER A 393 -0.68 4.63 -13.81
C SER A 393 0.06 5.94 -13.63
N THR A 394 1.16 5.84 -12.88
CA THR A 394 2.27 6.79 -12.88
C THR A 394 3.42 6.19 -13.70
N GLY A 395 4.58 6.87 -13.73
CA GLY A 395 5.81 6.28 -14.23
C GLY A 395 6.36 5.15 -13.36
N TRP A 396 5.87 4.99 -12.12
CA TRP A 396 6.40 4.08 -11.11
C TRP A 396 5.44 2.96 -10.71
N TYR A 397 4.12 3.17 -10.80
CA TYR A 397 3.13 2.14 -10.48
C TYR A 397 1.86 2.24 -11.34
N SER A 398 1.06 1.18 -11.34
CA SER A 398 -0.33 1.14 -11.85
C SER A 398 -1.25 0.57 -10.77
N ILE A 399 -2.45 1.14 -10.65
CA ILE A 399 -3.55 0.64 -9.81
C ILE A 399 -4.85 0.54 -10.58
N SER A 400 -5.70 -0.41 -10.20
CA SER A 400 -7.11 -0.40 -10.60
C SER A 400 -8.00 0.03 -9.44
N VAL A 401 -9.00 0.86 -9.73
CA VAL A 401 -9.95 1.39 -8.75
C VAL A 401 -11.37 1.06 -9.19
N GLU A 402 -12.07 0.26 -8.39
CA GLU A 402 -13.43 -0.21 -8.72
C GLU A 402 -14.37 -0.24 -7.49
N PRO A 403 -15.68 0.06 -7.67
CA PRO A 403 -16.67 -0.13 -6.61
C PRO A 403 -16.86 -1.62 -6.32
N THR A 404 -16.74 -2.01 -5.05
CA THR A 404 -17.06 -3.36 -4.55
C THR A 404 -18.32 -3.30 -3.70
N ARG A 405 -19.16 -4.33 -3.76
CA ARG A 405 -20.38 -4.43 -2.95
C ARG A 405 -20.02 -4.72 -1.48
N VAL A 406 -20.63 -3.98 -0.56
CA VAL A 406 -20.36 -4.05 0.89
C VAL A 406 -21.60 -4.24 1.78
N GLN A 407 -22.81 -4.27 1.20
CA GLN A 407 -24.08 -4.54 1.90
C GLN A 407 -25.00 -5.48 1.11
#